data_AF-A0A453EZW3-F1
#
_entry.id   AF-A0A453EZW3-F1
#
_cell.length_a   1.000
_cell.length_b   1.000
_cell.length_c   1.000
_cell.angle_alpha   90.00
_cell.angle_beta   90.00
_cell.angle_gamma   90.00
#
_symmetry.space_group_name_H-M   'P 1'
#
loop_
_entity.id
_entity.type
_entity.pdbx_description
1 polymer ?
#
loop_
_entity_poly.entity_id
_entity_poly.type
_entity_poly.pdbx_seq_one_letter_code
_entity_poly.pdbx_strand_id
1 'polypeptide(L)'
;NRGEMEASGYVVDDRLTIKCAVTVIKEPYVFEAEAQVPVPPSEIAGQLGKLLETKEGADVTFEVQGEKFPAHKLVLAVRSPVFKAMLYGPMMEKDSSRIVIANMQPDVFKFLSTSSITIRCLSLKKN
;
A
#
# COMPACT_ATOMS: atom_id res chain seq x y z
N ASN A 1 -45.31 -36.10 20.26
CA ASN A 1 -44.89 -35.38 19.04
C ASN A 1 -43.76 -36.01 18.22
N ARG A 2 -43.19 -37.18 18.57
CA ARG A 2 -42.23 -37.87 17.68
C ARG A 2 -42.93 -38.57 16.50
N GLY A 3 -43.99 -39.33 16.78
CA GLY A 3 -44.75 -40.06 15.74
C GLY A 3 -45.50 -39.17 14.74
N GLU A 4 -45.83 -37.93 15.10
CA GLU A 4 -46.51 -36.99 14.20
C GLU A 4 -45.55 -36.41 13.14
N MET A 5 -44.28 -36.17 13.51
CA MET A 5 -43.24 -35.70 12.59
C MET A 5 -42.85 -36.79 11.58
N GLU A 6 -42.82 -38.05 11.99
CA GLU A 6 -42.56 -39.20 11.10
C GLU A 6 -43.75 -39.45 10.15
N ALA A 7 -44.99 -39.33 10.63
CA ALA A 7 -46.19 -39.48 9.81
C ALA A 7 -46.36 -38.37 8.75
N SER A 8 -45.82 -37.17 9.02
CA SER A 8 -45.89 -36.02 8.11
C SER A 8 -44.90 -36.08 6.93
N GLY A 9 -43.96 -37.04 6.94
CA GLY A 9 -42.94 -37.19 5.89
C GLY A 9 -41.86 -36.11 5.88
N TYR A 10 -41.89 -35.15 6.80
CA TYR A 10 -40.87 -34.11 6.93
C TYR A 10 -39.54 -34.64 7.50
N VAL A 11 -39.59 -35.77 8.21
CA VAL A 11 -38.43 -36.50 8.70
C VAL A 11 -38.38 -37.84 7.96
N VAL A 12 -37.32 -38.06 7.18
CA VAL A 12 -37.07 -39.32 6.46
C VAL A 12 -35.73 -39.85 6.96
N ASP A 13 -35.66 -41.12 7.36
CA ASP A 13 -34.46 -41.76 7.91
C ASP A 13 -33.79 -40.97 9.05
N ASP A 14 -34.57 -40.53 10.04
CA ASP A 14 -34.11 -39.71 11.17
C ASP A 14 -33.46 -38.36 10.76
N ARG A 15 -33.70 -37.91 9.52
CA ARG A 15 -33.14 -36.67 8.97
C ARG A 15 -34.22 -35.67 8.57
N LEU A 16 -34.13 -34.50 9.18
CA LEU A 16 -34.88 -33.30 8.79
C LEU A 16 -33.98 -32.41 7.91
N THR A 17 -34.37 -32.19 6.65
CA THR A 17 -33.62 -31.32 5.73
C THR A 17 -34.35 -29.99 5.54
N ILE A 18 -33.77 -28.92 6.07
CA ILE A 18 -34.32 -27.56 5.93
C ILE A 18 -33.60 -26.85 4.80
N LYS A 19 -34.30 -26.56 3.71
CA LYS A 19 -33.80 -25.70 2.63
C LYS A 19 -34.16 -24.26 2.95
N CYS A 20 -33.15 -23.44 3.23
CA CYS A 20 -33.31 -22.01 3.46
C CYS A 20 -32.60 -21.25 2.34
N ALA A 21 -33.32 -20.34 1.68
CA ALA A 21 -32.73 -19.37 0.77
C ALA A 21 -32.65 -18.03 1.52
N VAL A 22 -31.43 -17.49 1.66
CA VAL A 22 -31.20 -16.20 2.31
C VAL A 22 -30.85 -15.18 1.25
N THR A 23 -31.66 -14.12 1.15
CA THR A 23 -31.37 -12.97 0.29
C THR A 23 -30.87 -11.83 1.15
N VAL A 24 -29.62 -11.40 0.93
CA VAL A 24 -29.07 -10.23 1.62
C VAL A 24 -29.46 -8.98 0.82
N ILE A 25 -30.43 -8.24 1.35
CA ILE A 25 -30.83 -6.94 0.81
C ILE A 25 -29.95 -5.89 1.46
N LYS A 26 -29.04 -5.29 0.68
CA LYS A 26 -28.36 -4.06 1.09
C LYS A 26 -29.13 -2.90 0.48
N GLU A 27 -29.59 -1.99 1.31
CA GLU A 27 -30.10 -0.70 0.83
C GLU A 27 -28.94 0.01 0.10
N PRO A 28 -29.13 0.43 -1.16
CA PRO A 28 -28.12 1.22 -1.84
C PRO A 28 -28.01 2.55 -1.11
N TYR A 29 -26.84 2.80 -0.51
CA TYR A 29 -26.51 4.11 0.01
C TYR A 29 -26.25 5.03 -1.20
N VAL A 30 -27.29 5.74 -1.64
CA VAL A 30 -27.20 6.75 -2.70
C VAL A 30 -26.83 8.08 -2.06
N PHE A 31 -25.62 8.56 -2.34
CA PHE A 31 -25.30 9.98 -2.15
C PHE A 31 -26.02 10.76 -3.25
N GLU A 32 -26.87 11.71 -2.88
CA GLU A 32 -27.33 12.73 -3.82
C GLU A 32 -26.10 13.53 -4.26
N ALA A 33 -25.71 13.37 -5.52
CA ALA A 33 -24.66 14.17 -6.10
C ALA A 33 -25.19 15.60 -6.25
N GLU A 34 -24.91 16.46 -5.26
CA GLU A 34 -24.98 17.91 -5.44
C GLU A 34 -24.23 18.27 -6.74
N ALA A 35 -24.77 19.19 -7.53
CA ALA A 35 -24.23 19.56 -8.84
C ALA A 35 -22.72 19.84 -8.74
N GLN A 36 -21.90 18.85 -9.10
CA GLN A 36 -20.46 18.94 -8.97
C GLN A 36 -19.95 19.82 -10.09
N VAL A 37 -19.36 20.97 -9.73
CA VAL A 37 -18.50 21.71 -10.65
C VAL A 37 -17.43 20.72 -11.14
N PRO A 38 -17.24 20.50 -12.45
CA PRO A 38 -16.26 19.55 -12.93
C PRO A 38 -14.86 19.99 -12.50
N VAL A 39 -14.30 19.29 -11.51
CA VAL A 39 -12.92 19.50 -11.06
C VAL A 39 -12.00 18.79 -12.04
N PRO A 40 -11.00 19.49 -12.61
CA PRO A 40 -10.03 18.84 -13.49
C PRO A 40 -9.26 17.75 -12.73
N PRO A 41 -8.88 16.64 -13.39
CA PRO A 41 -8.07 15.60 -12.77
C PRO A 41 -6.76 16.15 -12.21
N SER A 42 -6.31 15.62 -11.07
CA SER A 42 -5.02 16.01 -10.50
C SER A 42 -3.86 15.48 -11.34
N GLU A 43 -2.93 16.36 -11.70
CA GLU A 43 -1.70 16.00 -12.43
C GLU A 43 -0.51 15.67 -11.53
N ILE A 44 -0.66 15.80 -10.20
CA ILE A 44 0.45 15.70 -9.23
C ILE A 44 1.18 14.35 -9.33
N ALA A 45 0.44 13.26 -9.51
CA ALA A 45 1.05 11.93 -9.63
C ALA A 45 1.96 11.83 -10.87
N GLY A 46 1.52 12.39 -12.00
CA GLY A 46 2.31 12.43 -13.24
C GLY A 46 3.52 13.35 -13.12
N GLN A 47 3.37 14.50 -12.46
CA GLN A 47 4.48 15.42 -12.20
C GLN A 47 5.54 14.82 -11.28
N LEU A 48 5.13 14.12 -10.21
CA LEU A 48 6.06 13.41 -9.32
C LEU A 48 6.74 12.21 -10.02
N GLY A 49 6.01 11.51 -10.88
CA GLY A 49 6.57 10.45 -11.73
C GLY A 49 7.69 10.99 -12.64
N LYS A 50 7.46 12.14 -13.30
CA LYS A 50 8.48 12.80 -14.11
C LYS A 50 9.73 13.16 -13.30
N LEU A 51 9.58 13.71 -12.10
CA LEU A 51 10.72 14.01 -11.22
C LEU A 51 11.54 12.75 -10.89
N LEU A 52 10.87 11.62 -10.64
CA LEU A 52 11.54 10.35 -10.38
C LEU A 52 12.32 9.84 -11.60
N GLU A 53 11.77 9.99 -12.80
CA GLU A 53 12.40 9.57 -14.06
C GLU A 53 13.58 10.46 -14.46
N THR A 54 13.39 11.79 -14.46
CA THR A 54 14.40 12.76 -14.89
C THR A 54 15.51 12.95 -13.86
N LYS A 55 15.23 12.64 -12.58
CA LYS A 55 16.12 12.87 -11.43
C LYS A 55 16.42 14.37 -11.22
N GLU A 56 15.63 15.25 -11.83
CA GLU A 56 15.79 16.69 -11.68
C GLU A 56 15.58 17.10 -10.21
N GLY A 57 16.48 17.92 -9.68
CA GLY A 57 16.42 18.37 -8.29
C GLY A 57 16.68 17.28 -7.25
N ALA A 58 17.24 16.12 -7.63
CA ALA A 58 17.66 15.10 -6.68
C ALA A 58 18.73 15.65 -5.71
N ASP A 59 18.47 15.50 -4.41
CA ASP A 59 19.27 16.04 -3.31
C ASP A 59 19.88 14.96 -2.41
N VAL A 60 19.65 13.69 -2.74
CA VAL A 60 20.29 12.51 -2.13
C VAL A 60 20.59 11.44 -3.18
N THR A 61 21.67 10.69 -2.99
CA THR A 61 22.00 9.51 -3.81
C THR A 61 22.18 8.28 -2.91
N PHE A 62 21.44 7.22 -3.21
CA PHE A 62 21.67 5.91 -2.61
C PHE A 62 22.68 5.12 -3.43
N GLU A 63 23.60 4.45 -2.75
CA GLU A 63 24.56 3.56 -3.37
C GLU A 63 24.33 2.12 -2.91
N VAL A 64 23.96 1.26 -3.85
CA VAL A 64 23.60 -0.14 -3.59
C VAL A 64 24.54 -1.01 -4.42
N GLN A 65 25.46 -1.71 -3.76
CA GLN A 65 26.50 -2.52 -4.45
C GLN A 65 27.26 -1.77 -5.56
N GLY A 66 27.50 -0.47 -5.37
CA GLY A 66 28.19 0.40 -6.34
C GLY A 66 27.27 1.07 -7.37
N GLU A 67 26.00 0.67 -7.47
CA GLU A 67 25.01 1.36 -8.31
C GLU A 67 24.42 2.58 -7.61
N LYS A 68 24.27 3.68 -8.35
CA LYS A 68 23.81 4.97 -7.82
C LYS A 68 22.36 5.25 -8.20
N PHE A 69 21.56 5.61 -7.19
CA PHE A 69 20.15 5.93 -7.31
C PHE A 69 19.89 7.34 -6.75
N PRO A 70 19.88 8.37 -7.62
CA PRO A 70 19.48 9.71 -7.23
C PRO A 70 17.99 9.74 -6.85
N ALA A 71 17.66 10.47 -5.78
CA ALA A 71 16.31 10.57 -5.25
C ALA A 71 16.10 11.93 -4.54
N HIS A 72 14.88 12.13 -4.02
CA HIS A 72 14.46 13.37 -3.38
C HIS A 72 14.14 13.13 -1.90
N LYS A 73 14.88 13.77 -1.00
CA LYS A 73 14.77 13.60 0.46
C LYS A 73 13.35 13.89 0.95
N LEU A 74 12.75 14.97 0.46
CA LEU A 74 11.40 15.37 0.87
C LEU A 74 10.36 14.31 0.50
N VAL A 75 10.43 13.78 -0.73
CA VAL A 75 9.51 12.73 -1.21
C VAL A 75 9.67 11.48 -0.35
N LEU A 76 10.91 11.05 -0.08
CA LEU A 76 11.19 9.88 0.76
C LEU A 76 10.70 10.07 2.20
N ALA A 77 10.91 11.25 2.79
CA ALA A 77 10.48 11.56 4.16
C ALA A 77 8.96 11.64 4.31
N VAL A 78 8.25 12.17 3.30
CA VAL A 78 6.77 12.17 3.29
C VAL A 78 6.24 10.74 3.18
N ARG A 79 6.91 9.88 2.41
CA ARG A 79 6.45 8.52 2.12
C ARG A 79 6.88 7.47 3.15
N SER A 80 7.86 7.78 4.00
CA SER A 80 8.39 6.85 5.00
C SER A 80 8.88 7.55 6.27
N PRO A 81 8.35 7.21 7.46
CA PRO A 81 8.86 7.73 8.72
C PRO A 81 10.31 7.29 8.99
N VAL A 82 10.74 6.15 8.44
CA VAL A 82 12.13 5.68 8.54
C VAL A 82 13.05 6.63 7.79
N PHE A 83 12.72 6.97 6.53
CA PHE A 83 13.51 7.95 5.77
C PHE A 83 13.41 9.34 6.38
N LYS A 84 12.26 9.74 6.93
CA LYS A 84 12.13 11.02 7.64
C LYS A 84 13.09 11.10 8.83
N ALA A 85 13.15 10.07 9.66
CA ALA A 85 14.07 10.03 10.80
C ALA A 85 15.54 9.95 10.38
N MET A 86 15.84 9.22 9.30
CA MET A 86 17.20 9.11 8.75
C MET A 86 17.70 10.43 8.14
N LEU A 87 16.84 11.14 7.39
CA LEU A 87 17.22 12.32 6.62
C LEU A 87 17.01 13.65 7.34
N TYR A 88 16.13 13.69 8.34
CA TYR A 88 15.77 14.92 9.06
C TYR A 88 15.70 14.72 10.58
N GLY A 89 16.00 13.52 11.08
CA GLY A 89 15.99 13.23 12.51
C GLY A 89 17.35 13.42 13.18
N PRO A 90 17.43 13.13 14.49
CA PRO A 90 18.65 13.32 15.28
C PRO A 90 19.84 12.45 14.83
N MET A 91 19.55 11.38 14.08
CA MET A 91 20.56 10.45 13.54
C MET A 91 21.06 10.85 12.15
N MET A 92 20.67 12.03 11.63
CA MET A 92 21.13 12.50 10.34
C MET A 92 22.66 12.69 10.39
N GLU A 93 23.36 12.00 9.51
CA GLU A 93 24.79 12.22 9.32
C GLU A 93 25.05 13.61 8.71
N LYS A 94 26.21 14.21 9.02
CA LYS A 94 26.58 15.54 8.50
C LYS A 94 26.49 15.61 6.97
N ASP A 95 26.85 14.52 6.30
CA ASP A 95 26.77 14.38 4.84
C ASP A 95 25.66 13.39 4.45
N SER A 96 24.40 13.81 4.56
CA SER A 96 23.24 13.02 4.14
C SER A 96 22.97 13.04 2.62
N SER A 97 23.94 13.51 1.81
CA SER A 97 23.84 13.56 0.34
C SER A 97 24.13 12.21 -0.31
N ARG A 98 24.86 11.32 0.36
CA ARG A 98 25.17 9.95 -0.11
C ARG A 98 24.88 8.93 0.99
N ILE A 99 24.08 7.91 0.68
CA ILE A 99 23.70 6.86 1.64
C ILE A 99 24.05 5.50 1.04
N VAL A 100 24.91 4.74 1.72
CA VAL A 100 25.34 3.41 1.26
C VAL A 100 24.44 2.33 1.86
N ILE A 101 23.87 1.47 1.02
CA ILE A 101 23.06 0.31 1.44
C ILE A 101 23.81 -0.97 1.08
N ALA A 102 24.45 -1.57 2.07
CA ALA A 102 25.28 -2.75 1.88
C ALA A 102 24.46 -4.05 1.66
N ASN A 103 23.29 -4.17 2.30
CA ASN A 103 22.52 -5.41 2.37
C ASN A 103 21.28 -5.40 1.47
N MET A 104 21.41 -4.93 0.23
CA MET A 104 20.32 -4.93 -0.74
C MET A 104 20.84 -5.16 -2.16
N GLN A 105 20.07 -5.88 -2.98
CA GLN A 105 20.34 -6.01 -4.41
C GLN A 105 19.81 -4.77 -5.15
N PRO A 106 20.55 -4.24 -6.16
CA PRO A 106 20.13 -3.05 -6.91
C PRO A 106 18.73 -3.15 -7.51
N ASP A 107 18.36 -4.31 -8.08
CA ASP A 107 17.04 -4.55 -8.66
C ASP A 107 15.90 -4.45 -7.64
N VAL A 108 16.14 -4.95 -6.42
CA VAL A 108 15.18 -4.85 -5.32
C VAL A 108 15.04 -3.39 -4.90
N PHE A 109 16.15 -2.65 -4.81
CA PHE A 109 16.10 -1.23 -4.49
C PHE A 109 15.33 -0.43 -5.55
N LYS A 110 15.58 -0.70 -6.82
CA LYS A 110 14.88 -0.08 -7.96
C LYS A 110 13.38 -0.38 -7.95
N PHE A 111 13.00 -1.63 -7.66
CA PHE A 111 11.59 -2.00 -7.52
C PHE A 111 10.92 -1.26 -6.35
N LEU A 112 11.59 -1.17 -5.20
CA LEU A 112 11.06 -0.50 -4.01
C LEU A 112 10.98 1.02 -4.16
N SER A 113 11.89 1.64 -4.92
CA SER A 113 11.88 3.08 -5.18
C SER A 113 10.83 3.51 -6.20
N THR A 114 10.43 2.61 -7.11
CA THR A 114 9.44 2.89 -8.16
C THR A 114 8.02 2.44 -7.82
N SER A 115 7.87 1.46 -6.92
CA SER A 115 6.56 0.93 -6.55
C SER A 115 5.82 1.88 -5.61
N SER A 116 4.59 2.26 -5.96
CA SER A 116 3.68 3.02 -5.09
C SER A 116 3.32 2.26 -3.79
N ILE A 117 3.58 0.96 -3.76
CA ILE A 117 3.29 0.00 -2.71
C ILE A 117 4.56 -0.24 -1.85
N THR A 118 4.54 0.31 -0.63
CA THR A 118 5.21 -0.27 0.55
C THR A 118 6.72 -0.01 0.73
N ILE A 119 7.10 1.23 1.10
CA ILE A 119 8.28 1.50 1.95
C ILE A 119 7.99 1.04 3.40
N ARG A 120 7.55 -0.21 3.56
CA ARG A 120 7.30 -0.88 4.85
C ARG A 120 8.20 -2.10 5.04
N CYS A 121 9.01 -2.46 4.04
CA CYS A 121 9.85 -3.67 4.06
C CYS A 121 11.33 -3.44 4.40
N LEU A 122 11.82 -2.20 4.44
CA LEU A 122 13.18 -1.92 4.91
C LEU A 122 13.24 -1.83 6.44
N SER A 123 12.78 -2.88 7.11
CA SER A 123 13.21 -3.17 8.48
C SER A 123 14.51 -3.95 8.35
N LEU A 124 15.62 -3.22 8.20
CA LEU A 124 16.95 -3.80 8.33
C LEU A 124 17.08 -4.30 9.76
N LYS A 125 16.96 -5.62 9.93
CA LYS A 125 17.43 -6.33 11.12
C LYS A 125 18.92 -6.02 11.28
N LYS A 126 19.24 -5.22 12.29
CA LYS A 126 20.53 -5.24 12.96
C LYS A 126 20.67 -6.63 13.59
N ASN A 127 21.65 -7.39 13.13
CA ASN A 127 22.48 -8.22 13.99
C ASN A 127 23.91 -7.72 13.81
#